data_AF-A0A955C9Z9-F1
#
_entry.id   AF-A0A955C9Z9-F1
#
_cell.length_a   1.000
_cell.length_b   1.000
_cell.length_c   1.000
_cell.angle_alpha   90.00
_cell.angle_beta   90.00
_cell.angle_gamma   90.00
#
_symmetry.space_group_name_H-M   'P 1'
#
loop_
_entity.id
_entity.type
_entity.pdbx_description
1 polymer ?
#
loop_
_entity_poly.entity_id
_entity_poly.type
_entity_poly.pdbx_seq_one_letter_code
_entity_poly.pdbx_strand_id
1 'polypeptide(L)'
;MIHKGGIHAKVGGTRRRGVAIIAFVAALLVIGSYALWLLQLSAATSYSALSHYYGTSAFYAAESGVEMAMRELNASPANDFDSDGVIGTISDNGTSTDDPALSTGRFTVVQSSVTPPTYQATGRPDVSVAPWSGFRRILEFRAE
;
A
#
# COMPACT_ATOMS: atom_id res chain seq x y z
N MET A 1 -43.63 -57.42 56.64
CA MET A 1 -43.74 -57.46 55.16
C MET A 1 -42.83 -56.38 54.60
N ILE A 2 -41.73 -56.78 53.98
CA ILE A 2 -40.61 -55.90 53.59
C ILE A 2 -40.73 -55.50 52.12
N HIS A 3 -40.78 -54.18 51.92
CA HIS A 3 -40.18 -53.34 50.88
C HIS A 3 -39.70 -53.95 49.54
N LYS A 4 -40.06 -53.29 48.42
CA LYS A 4 -39.12 -52.88 47.36
C LYS A 4 -39.82 -52.00 46.30
N GLY A 5 -39.80 -50.68 46.51
CA GLY A 5 -40.05 -49.69 45.46
C GLY A 5 -38.75 -49.43 44.70
N GLY A 6 -38.65 -49.94 43.47
CA GLY A 6 -37.50 -49.71 42.60
C GLY A 6 -37.49 -48.29 42.04
N ILE A 7 -36.57 -47.46 42.52
CA ILE A 7 -36.28 -46.15 41.93
C ILE A 7 -35.42 -46.39 40.69
N HIS A 8 -36.03 -46.38 39.51
CA HIS A 8 -35.31 -46.34 38.24
C HIS A 8 -34.69 -44.96 38.04
N ALA A 9 -33.42 -44.81 38.45
CA ALA A 9 -32.62 -43.63 38.16
C ALA A 9 -32.44 -43.48 36.63
N LYS A 10 -32.95 -42.40 36.04
CA LYS A 10 -32.73 -42.07 34.63
C LYS A 10 -31.27 -41.65 34.42
N VAL A 11 -30.40 -42.60 34.07
CA VAL A 11 -29.00 -42.38 33.64
C VAL A 11 -28.95 -41.81 32.21
N GLY A 12 -29.65 -40.70 31.96
CA GLY A 12 -29.77 -40.09 30.63
C GLY A 12 -29.33 -38.62 30.53
N GLY A 13 -29.11 -37.94 31.66
CA GLY A 13 -28.85 -36.49 31.69
C GLY A 13 -27.41 -36.09 31.39
N THR A 14 -26.43 -36.89 31.84
CA THR A 14 -25.01 -36.50 31.83
C THR A 14 -24.43 -36.44 30.41
N ARG A 15 -24.78 -37.39 29.52
CA ARG A 15 -24.31 -37.39 28.13
C ARG A 15 -24.88 -36.22 27.31
N ARG A 16 -26.16 -35.87 27.51
CA ARG A 16 -26.82 -34.77 26.78
C ARG A 16 -26.24 -33.41 27.14
N ARG A 17 -25.91 -33.19 28.42
CA ARG A 17 -25.26 -31.96 28.89
C ARG A 17 -23.82 -31.83 28.36
N GLY A 18 -23.06 -32.93 28.32
CA GLY A 18 -21.72 -32.94 27.73
C GLY A 18 -21.72 -32.57 26.24
N VAL A 19 -22.64 -33.14 25.45
CA VAL A 19 -22.78 -32.81 24.02
C VAL A 19 -23.14 -31.34 23.82
N ALA A 20 -24.01 -30.77 24.66
CA ALA A 20 -24.39 -29.36 24.57
C ALA A 20 -23.20 -28.43 24.81
N ILE A 21 -22.34 -28.73 25.80
CA ILE A 21 -21.13 -27.94 26.07
C ILE A 21 -20.16 -28.01 24.89
N ILE A 22 -19.94 -29.21 24.33
CA ILE A 22 -19.06 -29.39 23.17
C ILE A 22 -19.59 -28.62 21.96
N ALA A 23 -20.89 -28.71 21.67
CA ALA A 23 -21.51 -27.98 20.58
C ALA A 23 -21.39 -26.47 20.75
N PHE A 24 -21.53 -25.97 21.99
CA PHE A 24 -21.37 -24.55 22.30
C PHE A 24 -19.93 -24.09 22.11
N VAL A 25 -18.94 -24.85 22.60
CA VAL A 25 -17.52 -24.55 22.38
C VAL A 25 -17.17 -24.58 20.90
N ALA A 26 -17.67 -25.57 20.16
CA ALA A 26 -17.48 -25.64 18.71
C ALA A 26 -18.08 -24.43 17.99
N ALA A 27 -19.29 -24.00 18.37
CA ALA A 27 -19.91 -22.80 17.81
C ALA A 27 -19.08 -21.53 18.10
N LEU A 28 -18.57 -21.38 19.32
CA LEU A 28 -17.70 -20.25 19.68
C LEU A 28 -16.41 -20.24 18.87
N LEU A 29 -15.78 -21.41 18.65
CA LEU A 29 -14.57 -21.51 17.84
C LEU A 29 -14.84 -21.14 16.38
N VAL A 30 -15.97 -21.58 15.82
CA VAL A 30 -16.37 -21.22 14.45
C VAL A 30 -16.61 -19.72 14.33
N ILE A 31 -17.38 -19.12 15.24
CA ILE A 31 -17.68 -17.69 15.23
C ILE A 31 -16.40 -16.87 15.40
N GLY A 32 -15.53 -17.24 16.35
CA GLY A 32 -14.25 -16.57 16.58
C GLY A 32 -13.33 -16.64 15.36
N SER A 33 -13.24 -17.81 14.72
CA SER A 33 -12.46 -17.99 13.49
C SER A 33 -13.01 -17.15 12.33
N TYR A 34 -14.32 -17.07 12.20
CA TYR A 34 -14.97 -16.26 11.17
C TYR A 34 -14.71 -14.76 11.36
N ALA A 35 -14.76 -14.27 12.60
CA ALA A 35 -14.42 -12.88 12.91
C ALA A 35 -12.96 -12.56 12.55
N LEU A 36 -12.02 -13.45 12.86
CA LEU A 36 -10.61 -13.29 12.46
C LEU A 36 -10.45 -13.26 10.93
N TRP A 37 -11.18 -14.10 10.21
CA TRP A 37 -11.14 -14.13 8.76
C TRP A 37 -11.67 -12.85 8.13
N LEU A 38 -12.77 -12.29 8.65
CA LEU A 38 -13.30 -11.01 8.21
C LEU A 38 -12.31 -9.87 8.46
N LEU A 39 -11.65 -9.84 9.63
CA LEU A 39 -10.61 -8.85 9.93
C LEU A 39 -9.44 -8.92 8.94
N GLN A 40 -8.99 -10.13 8.61
CA GLN A 40 -7.93 -10.33 7.62
C GLN A 40 -8.36 -9.86 6.22
N LEU A 41 -9.59 -10.17 5.82
CA LEU A 41 -10.13 -9.72 4.53
C LEU A 41 -10.19 -8.19 4.46
N SER A 42 -10.71 -7.52 5.50
CA SER A 42 -10.75 -6.05 5.57
C SER A 42 -9.36 -5.42 5.56
N ALA A 43 -8.39 -6.03 6.24
CA ALA A 43 -7.00 -5.57 6.21
C ALA A 43 -6.38 -5.71 4.81
N ALA A 44 -6.60 -6.85 4.15
CA ALA A 44 -6.09 -7.12 2.80
C ALA A 44 -6.67 -6.16 1.76
N THR A 45 -7.98 -5.88 1.81
CA THR A 45 -8.63 -4.93 0.89
C THR A 45 -8.12 -3.51 1.11
N SER A 46 -8.00 -3.08 2.36
CA SER A 46 -7.46 -1.75 2.71
C SER A 46 -6.02 -1.60 2.24
N TYR A 47 -5.20 -2.62 2.44
CA TYR A 47 -3.82 -2.64 1.98
C TYR A 47 -3.72 -2.56 0.45
N SER A 48 -4.56 -3.30 -0.28
CA SER A 48 -4.63 -3.25 -1.74
C SER A 48 -5.03 -1.86 -2.25
N ALA A 49 -6.06 -1.26 -1.65
CA ALA A 49 -6.53 0.08 -2.01
C ALA A 49 -5.45 1.15 -1.79
N LEU A 50 -4.78 1.13 -0.63
CA LEU A 50 -3.68 2.05 -0.34
C LEU A 50 -2.49 1.84 -1.28
N SER A 51 -2.15 0.59 -1.57
CA SER A 51 -1.06 0.27 -2.49
C SER A 51 -1.34 0.76 -3.90
N HIS A 52 -2.58 0.66 -4.37
CA HIS A 52 -3.00 1.25 -5.63
C HIS A 52 -2.90 2.78 -5.60
N TYR A 53 -3.45 3.41 -4.56
CA TYR A 53 -3.44 4.87 -4.39
C TYR A 53 -2.02 5.46 -4.40
N TYR A 54 -1.12 4.92 -3.57
CA TYR A 54 0.27 5.36 -3.56
C TYR A 54 1.00 5.02 -4.86
N GLY A 55 0.68 3.86 -5.44
CA GLY A 55 1.24 3.41 -6.71
C GLY A 55 0.93 4.35 -7.88
N THR A 56 -0.31 4.81 -8.00
CA THR A 56 -0.73 5.76 -9.03
C THR A 56 -0.21 7.16 -8.74
N SER A 57 -0.21 7.61 -7.48
CA SER A 57 0.35 8.92 -7.14
C SER A 57 1.84 9.04 -7.49
N ALA A 58 2.62 7.99 -7.22
CA ALA A 58 4.04 7.94 -7.62
C ALA A 58 4.21 7.91 -9.14
N PHE A 59 3.30 7.28 -9.88
CA PHE A 59 3.34 7.27 -11.34
C PHE A 59 3.05 8.65 -11.93
N TYR A 60 1.97 9.31 -11.49
CA TYR A 60 1.63 10.66 -11.95
C TYR A 60 2.69 11.70 -11.57
N ALA A 61 3.30 11.55 -10.39
CA ALA A 61 4.43 12.40 -9.99
C ALA A 61 5.63 12.21 -10.95
N ALA A 62 6.00 10.96 -11.27
CA ALA A 62 7.07 10.69 -12.22
C ALA A 62 6.77 11.26 -13.62
N GLU A 63 5.55 11.04 -14.12
CA GLU A 63 5.09 11.55 -15.43
C GLU A 63 5.12 13.07 -15.48
N SER A 64 4.71 13.75 -14.40
CA SER A 64 4.77 15.21 -14.33
C SER A 64 6.21 15.72 -14.38
N GLY A 65 7.15 15.00 -13.76
CA GLY A 65 8.56 15.29 -13.90
C GLY A 65 9.06 15.12 -15.33
N VAL A 66 8.64 14.05 -16.03
CA VAL A 66 8.98 13.85 -17.45
C VAL A 66 8.44 14.99 -18.31
N GLU A 67 7.15 15.33 -18.18
CA GLU A 67 6.51 16.39 -18.97
C GLU A 67 7.17 17.74 -18.75
N MET A 68 7.51 18.07 -17.50
CA MET A 68 8.19 19.32 -17.18
C MET A 68 9.62 19.34 -17.73
N ALA A 69 10.41 18.31 -17.49
CA ALA A 69 11.76 18.20 -18.04
C ALA A 69 11.76 18.23 -19.58
N MET A 70 10.83 17.53 -20.23
CA MET A 70 10.68 17.58 -21.69
C MET A 70 10.28 18.97 -22.19
N ARG A 71 9.43 19.69 -21.45
CA ARG A 71 9.06 21.06 -21.80
C ARG A 71 10.28 21.99 -21.77
N GLU A 72 11.15 21.85 -20.78
CA GLU A 72 12.37 22.64 -20.67
C GLU A 72 13.37 22.31 -21.77
N LEU A 73 13.59 21.02 -22.02
CA LEU A 73 14.51 20.54 -23.05
C LEU A 73 14.07 20.94 -24.47
N ASN A 74 12.75 21.01 -24.72
CA ASN A 74 12.20 21.42 -26.01
C ASN A 74 11.94 22.92 -26.13
N ALA A 75 12.21 23.72 -25.09
CA ALA A 75 12.02 25.16 -25.13
C ALA A 75 13.01 25.82 -26.11
N SER A 76 12.55 26.85 -26.81
CA SER A 76 13.38 27.65 -27.72
C SER A 76 13.12 29.14 -27.50
N PRO A 77 14.02 29.89 -26.83
CA PRO A 77 15.29 29.42 -26.25
C PRO A 77 15.09 28.47 -25.07
N ALA A 78 16.11 27.66 -24.78
CA ALA A 78 16.13 26.76 -23.62
C ALA A 78 15.96 27.58 -22.34
N ASN A 79 15.04 27.15 -21.47
CA ASN A 79 14.70 27.85 -20.24
C ASN A 79 14.35 26.85 -19.15
N ASP A 80 14.89 27.10 -17.96
CA ASP A 80 14.50 26.47 -16.71
C ASP A 80 13.24 27.21 -16.20
N PHE A 81 12.10 26.55 -16.23
CA PHE A 81 10.79 27.18 -16.02
C PHE A 81 10.31 27.09 -14.57
N ASP A 82 10.82 26.14 -13.79
CA ASP A 82 10.47 25.95 -12.37
C ASP A 82 11.59 26.36 -11.41
N SER A 83 12.81 26.58 -11.90
CA SER A 83 13.98 27.01 -11.13
C SER A 83 14.34 26.08 -9.99
N ASP A 84 14.11 24.78 -10.16
CA ASP A 84 14.33 23.76 -9.13
C ASP A 84 15.44 22.75 -9.47
N GLY A 85 16.25 23.05 -10.49
CA GLY A 85 17.38 22.25 -10.93
C GLY A 85 18.21 22.96 -12.00
N VAL A 86 18.62 22.20 -13.01
CA VAL A 86 19.08 22.71 -14.30
C VAL A 86 18.08 22.27 -15.37
N ILE A 87 18.16 22.84 -16.58
CA ILE A 87 17.27 22.51 -17.70
C ILE A 87 17.17 20.98 -17.88
N GLY A 88 15.96 20.45 -17.73
CA GLY A 88 15.66 19.02 -17.87
C GLY A 88 15.87 18.18 -16.59
N THR A 89 16.27 18.78 -15.47
CA THR A 89 16.31 18.14 -14.15
C THR A 89 15.35 18.83 -13.19
N ILE A 90 14.94 18.12 -12.14
CA ILE A 90 13.99 18.61 -11.14
C ILE A 90 14.44 18.13 -9.77
N SER A 91 14.66 19.07 -8.85
CA SER A 91 15.10 18.81 -7.47
C SER A 91 16.24 17.77 -7.42
N ASP A 92 17.28 18.02 -8.22
CA ASP A 92 18.43 17.12 -8.42
C ASP A 92 19.53 17.26 -7.35
N ASN A 93 19.27 18.05 -6.31
CA ASN A 93 20.18 18.37 -5.22
C ASN A 93 20.36 17.24 -4.18
N GLY A 94 19.61 16.15 -4.32
CA GLY A 94 19.67 14.99 -3.44
C GLY A 94 18.96 15.17 -2.09
N THR A 95 18.24 16.29 -1.88
CA THR A 95 17.43 16.51 -0.68
C THR A 95 15.97 16.18 -0.96
N SER A 96 15.39 15.30 -0.16
CA SER A 96 14.02 14.83 -0.37
C SER A 96 12.93 15.81 0.09
N THR A 97 13.32 16.87 0.79
CA THR A 97 12.43 17.78 1.52
C THR A 97 11.82 18.87 0.64
N ASP A 98 12.52 19.25 -0.41
CA ASP A 98 12.15 20.26 -1.38
C ASP A 98 11.64 19.67 -2.69
N ASP A 99 11.72 18.34 -2.86
CA ASP A 99 11.13 17.65 -4.01
C ASP A 99 9.67 18.10 -4.24
N PRO A 100 9.35 18.59 -5.45
CA PRO A 100 8.01 19.03 -5.81
C PRO A 100 6.98 17.95 -5.51
N ALA A 101 5.81 18.41 -5.03
CA ALA A 101 4.70 17.54 -4.67
C ALA A 101 3.54 17.70 -5.64
N LEU A 102 3.07 16.59 -6.20
CA LEU A 102 1.81 16.46 -6.90
C LEU A 102 0.88 15.54 -6.11
N SER A 103 -0.13 16.11 -5.46
CA SER A 103 -1.03 15.39 -4.56
C SER A 103 -0.21 14.67 -3.46
N THR A 104 -0.30 13.34 -3.36
CA THR A 104 0.47 12.51 -2.42
C THR A 104 1.73 11.92 -3.04
N GLY A 105 2.16 12.38 -4.22
CA GLY A 105 3.40 11.96 -4.86
C GLY A 105 4.41 13.10 -4.84
N ARG A 106 5.69 12.78 -4.62
CA ARG A 106 6.83 13.66 -4.86
C ARG A 106 7.65 13.14 -6.03
N PHE A 107 8.35 14.02 -6.73
CA PHE A 107 9.17 13.60 -7.85
C PHE A 107 10.49 14.35 -7.94
N THR A 108 11.44 13.70 -8.60
CA THR A 108 12.72 14.28 -9.02
C THR A 108 13.01 13.84 -10.44
N VAL A 109 13.81 14.61 -11.16
CA VAL A 109 14.36 14.22 -12.46
C VAL A 109 15.86 14.45 -12.42
N VAL A 110 16.63 13.42 -12.76
CA VAL A 110 18.09 13.51 -12.79
C VAL A 110 18.62 13.04 -14.14
N GLN A 111 19.64 13.71 -14.66
CA GLN A 111 20.34 13.24 -15.85
C GLN A 111 21.24 12.05 -15.47
N SER A 112 20.92 10.85 -15.95
CA SER A 112 21.66 9.63 -15.68
C SER A 112 22.80 9.38 -16.67
N SER A 113 22.76 10.00 -17.85
CA SER A 113 23.82 9.91 -18.86
C SER A 113 23.89 11.19 -19.70
N VAL A 114 25.11 11.57 -20.09
CA VAL A 114 25.38 12.75 -20.94
C VAL A 114 25.37 12.40 -22.43
N THR A 115 25.82 11.19 -22.79
CA THR A 115 25.96 10.77 -24.19
C THR A 115 25.50 9.31 -24.38
N PRO A 116 24.30 9.06 -24.95
CA PRO A 116 23.26 10.05 -25.26
C PRO A 116 22.65 10.65 -23.98
N PRO A 117 22.10 11.89 -24.03
CA PRO A 117 21.39 12.49 -22.92
C PRO A 117 20.24 11.60 -22.47
N THR A 118 20.33 11.06 -21.26
CA THR A 118 19.31 10.19 -20.66
C THR A 118 18.91 10.77 -19.32
N TYR A 119 17.61 10.85 -19.09
CA TYR A 119 17.01 11.41 -17.89
C TYR A 119 16.17 10.35 -17.21
N GLN A 120 16.20 10.40 -15.87
CA GLN A 120 15.50 9.48 -15.00
C GLN A 120 14.56 10.28 -14.11
N ALA A 121 13.26 10.20 -14.41
CA ALA A 121 12.22 10.75 -13.55
C ALA A 121 11.84 9.71 -12.49
N THR A 122 11.95 10.09 -11.22
CA THR A 122 11.60 9.26 -10.08
C THR A 122 10.42 9.85 -9.36
N GLY A 123 9.28 9.17 -9.36
CA GLY A 123 8.14 9.50 -8.52
C GLY A 123 8.05 8.59 -7.30
N ARG A 124 7.67 9.14 -6.15
CA ARG A 124 7.53 8.42 -4.89
C ARG A 124 6.33 8.92 -4.09
N PRO A 125 5.70 8.08 -3.25
CA PRO A 125 4.65 8.57 -2.37
C PRO A 125 5.21 9.46 -1.25
N ASP A 126 4.47 10.50 -0.86
CA ASP A 126 4.77 11.38 0.28
C ASP A 126 4.29 10.72 1.58
N VAL A 127 4.90 9.59 1.93
CA VAL A 127 4.55 8.80 3.12
C VAL A 127 5.80 8.19 3.74
N SER A 128 5.88 8.22 5.07
CA SER A 128 7.00 7.64 5.84
C SER A 128 6.70 6.22 6.34
N VAL A 129 5.44 5.78 6.25
CA VAL A 129 4.97 4.50 6.76
C VAL A 129 5.27 3.35 5.78
N ALA A 130 5.87 2.28 6.30
CA ALA A 130 6.11 1.06 5.54
C ALA A 130 4.79 0.33 5.20
N PRO A 131 4.72 -0.37 4.06
CA PRO A 131 5.79 -0.56 3.07
C PRO A 131 5.83 0.52 1.98
N TRP A 132 4.89 1.48 1.98
CA TRP A 132 4.75 2.45 0.90
C TRP A 132 5.86 3.48 0.85
N SER A 133 6.53 3.75 1.97
CA SER A 133 7.69 4.65 2.03
C SER A 133 8.86 4.22 1.15
N GLY A 134 8.97 2.93 0.81
CA GLY A 134 9.97 2.39 -0.11
C GLY A 134 9.54 2.38 -1.58
N PHE A 135 8.27 2.69 -1.89
CA PHE A 135 7.76 2.59 -3.24
C PHE A 135 8.33 3.69 -4.14
N ARG A 136 8.82 3.32 -5.33
CA ARG A 136 9.35 4.25 -6.33
C ARG A 136 8.85 3.85 -7.71
N ARG A 137 8.50 4.84 -8.52
CA ARG A 137 8.29 4.69 -9.97
C ARG A 137 9.41 5.42 -10.67
N ILE A 138 10.03 4.73 -11.62
CA ILE A 138 11.18 5.24 -12.36
C ILE A 138 10.78 5.19 -13.83
N LEU A 139 10.87 6.34 -14.49
CA LEU A 139 10.71 6.49 -15.93
C LEU A 139 12.03 7.00 -16.50
N GLU A 140 12.56 6.30 -17.48
CA GLU A 140 13.76 6.74 -18.20
C GLU A 140 13.35 7.20 -19.59
N PHE A 141 13.87 8.37 -19.98
CA PHE A 141 13.64 8.93 -21.31
C PHE A 141 14.93 9.54 -21.86
N ARG A 142 14.99 9.64 -23.19
CA ARG A 142 16.10 10.24 -23.91
C ARG A 142 15.62 11.48 -24.63
N ALA A 143 16.43 12.53 -24.59
CA ALA A 143 16.26 13.68 -25.47
C ALA A 143 17.15 13.43 -26.69
N GLU A 144 16.52 13.36 -27.87
CA GLU A 144 17.20 13.27 -29.17
C GLU A 144 17.30 14.65 -29.83
#